data_AF-A0A1I0J7F2-F1
#
_entry.id   AF-A0A1I0J7F2-F1
#
_cell.length_a   1.000
_cell.length_b   1.000
_cell.length_c   1.000
_cell.angle_alpha   90.00
_cell.angle_beta   90.00
_cell.angle_gamma   90.00
#
_symmetry.space_group_name_H-M   'P 1'
#
loop_
_entity.id
_entity.type
_entity.pdbx_description
1 polymer ?
#
loop_
_entity_poly.entity_id
_entity_poly.type
_entity_poly.pdbx_seq_one_letter_code
_entity_poly.pdbx_strand_id
1 'polypeptide(L)'
;MYDIHKWNHVFKLDPNKEISDDSLEKVCESGTDAIVVGGTDGVTLDNVLQILARVRRHSVPCVLEISNTESLTPGFDYYFIPSVLNSQDKKWFMDLHHQAVKEYGDIMNWDEIFMEGYCMVNPESKAFQYTHSTSLKDEDVIAYAQMTEKMFRFPFFYLEYSGTYGDPKLVERVKQKLDQTLLIYGGGIYKAKQAKEMAQFADIVVVGNAIYEDLSNALKTVKAVKN
;
A
#
# COMPACT_ATOMS: atom_id res chain seq x y z
N MET A 1 -6.18 -12.66 -15.16
CA MET A 1 -5.38 -12.53 -13.94
C MET A 1 -4.40 -11.38 -14.17
N TYR A 2 -4.38 -10.38 -13.29
CA TYR A 2 -3.53 -9.20 -13.45
C TYR A 2 -2.09 -9.53 -13.07
N ASP A 3 -1.14 -9.04 -13.84
CA ASP A 3 0.28 -9.28 -13.58
C ASP A 3 0.85 -8.18 -12.67
N ILE A 4 0.80 -8.43 -11.35
CA ILE A 4 1.28 -7.51 -10.31
C ILE A 4 2.74 -7.10 -10.51
N HIS A 5 3.57 -7.96 -11.12
CA HIS A 5 4.98 -7.67 -11.37
C HIS A 5 5.20 -6.58 -12.43
N LYS A 6 4.14 -6.15 -13.12
CA LYS A 6 4.17 -5.05 -14.10
C LYS A 6 3.59 -3.75 -13.56
N TRP A 7 3.22 -3.70 -12.28
CA TRP A 7 2.69 -2.48 -11.69
C TRP A 7 3.82 -1.50 -11.41
N ASN A 8 3.55 -0.22 -11.67
CA ASN A 8 4.47 0.87 -11.37
C ASN A 8 3.81 1.99 -10.56
N HIS A 9 2.48 2.07 -10.62
CA HIS A 9 1.71 3.12 -9.98
C HIS A 9 0.41 2.59 -9.40
N VAL A 10 0.13 2.91 -8.13
CA VAL A 10 -1.19 2.67 -7.54
C VAL A 10 -1.71 3.93 -6.84
N PHE A 11 -3.03 4.12 -6.88
CA PHE A 11 -3.70 5.09 -6.03
C PHE A 11 -4.23 4.39 -4.78
N LYS A 12 -3.97 4.95 -3.61
CA LYS A 12 -4.49 4.45 -2.33
C LYS A 12 -5.61 5.35 -1.82
N LEU A 13 -6.82 4.81 -1.77
CA LEU A 13 -8.00 5.49 -1.26
C LEU A 13 -8.23 5.11 0.20
N ASP A 14 -8.26 6.13 1.06
CA ASP A 14 -8.69 6.01 2.43
C ASP A 14 -10.24 5.99 2.47
N PRO A 15 -10.87 4.87 2.88
CA PRO A 15 -12.33 4.78 2.91
C PRO A 15 -12.94 5.67 4.01
N ASN A 16 -12.15 6.18 4.95
CA ASN A 16 -12.60 7.16 5.94
C ASN A 16 -12.63 8.60 5.39
N LYS A 17 -12.22 8.83 4.14
CA LYS A 17 -12.25 10.14 3.48
C LYS A 17 -13.27 10.16 2.34
N GLU A 18 -13.98 11.27 2.22
CA GLU A 18 -14.90 11.47 1.11
C GLU A 18 -14.16 11.76 -0.20
N ILE A 19 -14.69 11.21 -1.29
CA ILE A 19 -14.28 11.48 -2.66
C ILE A 19 -15.54 11.55 -3.54
N SER A 20 -15.68 12.59 -4.35
CA SER A 20 -16.82 12.73 -5.27
C SER A 20 -16.77 11.69 -6.40
N ASP A 21 -17.92 11.38 -7.00
CA ASP A 21 -17.99 10.43 -8.13
C ASP A 21 -17.10 10.87 -9.30
N ASP A 22 -17.19 12.14 -9.71
CA ASP A 22 -16.34 12.71 -10.77
C ASP A 22 -14.84 12.59 -10.49
N SER A 23 -14.43 12.69 -9.22
CA SER A 23 -13.02 12.58 -8.84
C SER A 23 -12.57 11.13 -8.85
N LEU A 24 -13.41 10.23 -8.33
CA LEU A 24 -13.14 8.80 -8.31
C LEU A 24 -13.07 8.22 -9.73
N GLU A 25 -13.97 8.63 -10.63
CA GLU A 25 -13.95 8.25 -12.04
C GLU A 25 -12.61 8.63 -12.69
N LYS A 26 -12.16 9.88 -12.52
CA LYS A 26 -10.85 10.33 -13.03
C LYS A 26 -9.68 9.52 -12.47
N VAL A 27 -9.73 9.15 -11.20
CA VAL A 27 -8.73 8.30 -10.55
C VAL A 27 -8.73 6.90 -11.17
N CYS A 28 -9.90 6.28 -11.32
CA CYS A 28 -10.04 4.94 -11.89
C CYS A 28 -9.67 4.86 -13.38
N GLU A 29 -9.93 5.92 -14.14
CA GLU A 29 -9.65 6.00 -15.58
C GLU A 29 -8.29 6.64 -15.90
N SER A 30 -7.52 7.00 -14.87
CA SER A 30 -6.21 7.68 -15.00
C SER A 30 -5.16 6.85 -15.73
N GLY A 31 -5.35 5.53 -15.80
CA GLY A 31 -4.35 4.56 -16.24
C GLY A 31 -3.44 4.07 -15.11
N THR A 32 -3.75 4.36 -13.84
CA THR A 32 -3.09 3.71 -12.69
C THR A 32 -3.20 2.17 -12.78
N ASP A 33 -2.25 1.44 -12.21
CA ASP A 33 -2.23 -0.03 -12.30
C ASP A 33 -3.23 -0.69 -11.37
N ALA A 34 -3.54 -0.06 -10.24
CA ALA A 34 -4.57 -0.49 -9.32
C ALA A 34 -5.11 0.66 -8.47
N ILE A 35 -6.27 0.42 -7.88
CA ILE A 35 -6.84 1.16 -6.75
C ILE A 35 -6.70 0.28 -5.51
N VAL A 36 -5.97 0.76 -4.51
CA VAL A 36 -5.85 0.12 -3.21
C VAL A 36 -6.78 0.84 -2.24
N VAL A 37 -7.73 0.12 -1.66
CA VAL A 37 -8.62 0.64 -0.61
C VAL A 37 -8.01 0.25 0.73
N GLY A 38 -7.63 1.23 1.54
CA GLY A 38 -6.96 0.99 2.82
C GLY A 38 -6.73 2.29 3.59
N GLY A 39 -6.83 2.21 4.91
CA GLY A 39 -6.68 3.35 5.82
C GLY A 39 -6.08 2.94 7.15
N THR A 40 -5.88 3.89 8.05
CA THR A 40 -5.34 3.61 9.40
C THR A 40 -6.44 3.57 10.45
N ASP A 41 -7.28 4.61 10.50
CA ASP A 41 -8.34 4.79 11.49
C ASP A 41 -9.70 5.01 10.82
N GLY A 42 -10.78 4.60 11.49
CA GLY A 42 -12.15 4.80 11.01
C GLY A 42 -12.54 3.93 9.79
N VAL A 43 -11.76 2.90 9.47
CA VAL A 43 -12.11 1.93 8.41
C VAL A 43 -13.21 1.01 8.92
N THR A 44 -14.37 1.02 8.26
CA THR A 44 -15.54 0.20 8.59
C THR A 44 -15.95 -0.65 7.39
N LEU A 45 -16.71 -1.73 7.60
CA LEU A 45 -17.24 -2.52 6.49
C LEU A 45 -18.07 -1.65 5.52
N ASP A 46 -18.89 -0.75 6.05
CA ASP A 46 -19.78 0.10 5.24
C ASP A 46 -19.00 1.03 4.31
N ASN A 47 -17.95 1.71 4.81
CA ASN A 47 -17.19 2.64 3.97
C ASN A 47 -16.31 1.91 2.94
N VAL A 48 -15.79 0.73 3.28
CA VAL A 48 -15.09 -0.15 2.33
C VAL A 48 -16.04 -0.61 1.21
N LEU A 49 -17.25 -1.06 1.55
CA LEU A 49 -18.26 -1.48 0.57
C LEU A 49 -18.71 -0.33 -0.34
N GLN A 50 -18.84 0.89 0.19
CA GLN A 50 -19.18 2.07 -0.61
C GLN A 50 -18.12 2.40 -1.65
N ILE A 51 -16.83 2.38 -1.28
CA ILE A 51 -15.74 2.59 -2.25
C ILE A 51 -15.71 1.43 -3.26
N LEU A 52 -15.80 0.19 -2.79
CA LEU A 52 -15.79 -0.99 -3.66
C LEU A 52 -16.89 -0.91 -4.73
N ALA A 53 -18.13 -0.64 -4.34
CA ALA A 53 -19.27 -0.58 -5.25
C ALA A 53 -19.12 0.50 -6.34
N ARG A 54 -18.39 1.58 -6.04
CA ARG A 54 -18.13 2.68 -6.98
C ARG A 54 -16.95 2.34 -7.90
N VAL A 55 -15.85 1.83 -7.35
CA VAL A 55 -14.66 1.42 -8.14
C VAL A 55 -14.98 0.26 -9.09
N ARG A 56 -15.85 -0.68 -8.69
CA ARG A 56 -16.27 -1.83 -9.51
C ARG A 56 -17.02 -1.49 -10.80
N ARG A 57 -17.36 -0.23 -11.02
CA ARG A 57 -17.87 0.27 -12.31
C ARG A 57 -16.79 0.43 -13.37
N HIS A 58 -15.52 0.36 -12.97
CA HIS A 58 -14.35 0.55 -13.81
C HIS A 58 -13.54 -0.76 -13.93
N SER A 59 -12.67 -0.83 -14.95
CA SER A 59 -11.86 -2.02 -15.25
C SER A 59 -10.53 -2.09 -14.50
N VAL A 60 -10.16 -1.03 -13.78
CA VAL A 60 -8.93 -0.98 -12.99
C VAL A 60 -9.00 -2.01 -11.85
N PRO A 61 -7.92 -2.77 -11.58
CA PRO A 61 -7.86 -3.67 -10.43
C PRO A 61 -8.19 -2.94 -9.13
N CYS A 62 -9.05 -3.55 -8.32
CA CYS A 62 -9.43 -3.05 -7.00
C CYS A 62 -8.88 -3.99 -5.93
N VAL A 63 -8.02 -3.49 -5.06
CA VAL A 63 -7.33 -4.24 -4.01
C VAL A 63 -7.81 -3.76 -2.64
N LEU A 64 -8.08 -4.69 -1.73
CA LEU A 64 -8.28 -4.35 -0.32
C LEU A 64 -6.97 -4.53 0.43
N GLU A 65 -6.44 -3.46 1.02
CA GLU A 65 -5.37 -3.57 2.01
C GLU A 65 -6.02 -3.68 3.40
N ILE A 66 -5.77 -4.80 4.08
CA ILE A 66 -6.52 -5.18 5.27
C ILE A 66 -5.96 -4.46 6.50
N SER A 67 -6.69 -3.45 6.97
CA SER A 67 -6.35 -2.70 8.19
C SER A 67 -6.88 -3.35 9.47
N ASN A 68 -7.98 -4.09 9.38
CA ASN A 68 -8.64 -4.79 10.49
C ASN A 68 -9.52 -5.93 9.97
N THR A 69 -9.92 -6.84 10.86
CA THR A 69 -10.73 -8.02 10.51
C THR A 69 -12.19 -7.66 10.26
N GLU A 70 -12.71 -6.61 10.89
CA GLU A 70 -14.12 -6.23 10.84
C GLU A 70 -14.56 -5.62 9.50
N SER A 71 -13.61 -5.08 8.72
CA SER A 71 -13.86 -4.50 7.40
C SER A 71 -13.61 -5.47 6.24
N LEU A 72 -13.26 -6.73 6.53
CA LEU A 72 -13.06 -7.76 5.53
C LEU A 72 -14.36 -8.05 4.77
N THR A 73 -14.25 -8.10 3.44
CA THR A 73 -15.40 -8.38 2.58
C THR A 73 -14.96 -8.98 1.25
N PRO A 74 -15.74 -9.92 0.67
CA PRO A 74 -15.48 -10.45 -0.66
C PRO A 74 -15.65 -9.38 -1.74
N GLY A 75 -15.14 -9.65 -2.93
CA GLY A 75 -15.40 -8.85 -4.11
C GLY A 75 -14.31 -7.86 -4.48
N PHE A 76 -13.12 -7.93 -3.88
CA PHE A 76 -11.90 -7.31 -4.39
C PHE A 76 -11.15 -8.28 -5.32
N ASP A 77 -10.27 -7.77 -6.17
CA ASP A 77 -9.47 -8.61 -7.07
C ASP A 77 -8.30 -9.26 -6.33
N TYR A 78 -7.71 -8.52 -5.37
CA TYR A 78 -6.66 -8.99 -4.50
C TYR A 78 -6.82 -8.44 -3.09
N TYR A 79 -6.20 -9.14 -2.13
CA TYR A 79 -6.17 -8.79 -0.73
C TYR A 79 -4.72 -8.67 -0.28
N PHE A 80 -4.34 -7.46 0.12
CA PHE A 80 -3.02 -7.18 0.65
C PHE A 80 -3.04 -7.26 2.17
N ILE A 81 -2.10 -8.02 2.75
CA ILE A 81 -2.00 -8.27 4.18
C ILE A 81 -0.69 -7.65 4.72
N PRO A 82 -0.76 -6.48 5.36
CA PRO A 82 0.39 -5.84 5.99
C PRO A 82 0.93 -6.65 7.17
N SER A 83 2.23 -6.92 7.19
CA SER A 83 2.99 -7.39 8.37
C SER A 83 3.98 -6.31 8.77
N VAL A 84 3.69 -5.59 9.85
CA VAL A 84 4.51 -4.44 10.28
C VAL A 84 5.77 -4.92 10.98
N LEU A 85 6.89 -4.90 10.26
CA LEU A 85 8.15 -5.53 10.65
C LEU A 85 8.82 -4.85 11.84
N ASN A 86 8.67 -3.53 11.94
CA ASN A 86 9.25 -2.71 13.00
C ASN A 86 8.27 -2.35 14.13
N SER A 87 7.14 -3.06 14.22
CA SER A 87 6.23 -2.95 15.36
C SER A 87 6.82 -3.63 16.59
N GLN A 88 6.58 -3.05 17.77
CA GLN A 88 6.87 -3.71 19.06
C GLN A 88 5.77 -4.71 19.45
N ASP A 89 4.60 -4.62 18.82
CA ASP A 89 3.48 -5.49 19.10
C ASP A 89 3.41 -6.59 18.04
N LYS A 90 3.65 -7.82 18.48
CA LYS A 90 3.48 -9.05 17.67
C LYS A 90 2.13 -9.11 16.94
N LYS A 91 1.10 -8.45 17.50
CA LYS A 91 -0.21 -8.24 16.90
C LYS A 91 -0.14 -7.83 15.43
N TRP A 92 0.69 -6.84 15.10
CA TRP A 92 0.77 -6.24 13.77
C TRP A 92 1.64 -7.02 12.79
N PHE A 93 2.44 -7.97 13.29
CA PHE A 93 3.24 -8.85 12.44
C PHE A 93 2.55 -10.19 12.18
N MET A 94 1.83 -10.76 13.15
CA MET A 94 1.35 -12.15 13.04
C MET A 94 -0.02 -12.43 13.66
N ASP A 95 -0.35 -11.89 14.84
CA ASP A 95 -1.52 -12.43 15.57
C ASP A 95 -2.86 -12.15 14.87
N LEU A 96 -3.00 -11.00 14.20
CA LEU A 96 -4.19 -10.69 13.39
C LEU A 96 -4.33 -11.65 12.20
N HIS A 97 -3.22 -11.99 11.54
CA HIS A 97 -3.21 -12.91 10.39
C HIS A 97 -3.66 -14.29 10.82
N HIS A 98 -3.11 -14.77 11.94
CA HIS A 98 -3.52 -16.06 12.51
C HIS A 98 -5.00 -16.06 12.88
N GLN A 99 -5.53 -14.98 13.46
CA GLN A 99 -6.95 -14.85 13.75
C GLN A 99 -7.81 -14.90 12.47
N ALA A 100 -7.43 -14.14 11.44
CA ALA A 100 -8.15 -14.13 10.17
C ALA A 100 -8.15 -15.51 9.49
N VAL A 101 -7.02 -16.21 9.48
CA VAL A 101 -6.91 -17.57 8.91
C VAL A 101 -7.72 -18.58 9.72
N LYS A 102 -7.77 -18.44 11.05
CA LYS A 102 -8.61 -19.30 11.90
C LYS A 102 -10.10 -19.12 11.60
N GLU A 103 -10.53 -17.91 11.27
CA GLU A 103 -11.94 -17.57 11.05
C GLU A 103 -12.40 -17.80 9.60
N TYR A 104 -11.52 -17.52 8.63
CA TYR A 104 -11.86 -17.48 7.20
C TYR A 104 -11.01 -18.40 6.32
N GLY A 105 -10.01 -19.11 6.87
CA GLY A 105 -9.02 -19.85 6.08
C GLY A 105 -9.59 -20.93 5.15
N ASP A 106 -10.72 -21.54 5.51
CA ASP A 106 -11.38 -22.57 4.69
C ASP A 106 -12.07 -22.00 3.43
N ILE A 107 -12.34 -20.69 3.40
CA ILE A 107 -13.02 -20.00 2.28
C ILE A 107 -12.12 -18.98 1.58
N MET A 108 -10.92 -18.75 2.08
CA MET A 108 -9.94 -17.84 1.48
C MET A 108 -9.42 -18.38 0.15
N ASN A 109 -9.41 -17.53 -0.87
CA ASN A 109 -8.66 -17.80 -2.09
C ASN A 109 -7.21 -17.33 -1.92
N TRP A 110 -6.31 -18.27 -1.65
CA TRP A 110 -4.89 -17.98 -1.41
C TRP A 110 -4.15 -17.40 -2.62
N ASP A 111 -4.66 -17.64 -3.83
CA ASP A 111 -4.08 -17.08 -5.07
C ASP A 111 -4.34 -15.57 -5.22
N GLU A 112 -5.25 -15.02 -4.41
CA GLU A 112 -5.61 -13.59 -4.41
C GLU A 112 -5.03 -12.82 -3.22
N ILE A 113 -4.30 -13.50 -2.33
CA ILE A 113 -3.78 -12.93 -1.08
C ILE A 113 -2.28 -12.70 -1.20
N PHE A 114 -1.84 -11.47 -0.93
CA PHE A 114 -0.43 -11.09 -1.00
C PHE A 114 0.03 -10.45 0.31
N MET A 115 1.12 -10.98 0.87
CA MET A 115 1.73 -10.46 2.09
C MET A 115 2.61 -9.23 1.78
N GLU A 116 2.56 -8.22 2.64
CA GLU A 116 3.40 -7.03 2.55
C GLU A 116 4.28 -6.88 3.79
N GLY A 117 5.60 -6.90 3.61
CA GLY A 117 6.53 -6.54 4.69
C GLY A 117 6.56 -5.02 4.87
N TYR A 118 5.80 -4.50 5.82
CA TYR A 118 5.69 -3.07 6.08
C TYR A 118 6.82 -2.57 6.97
N CYS A 119 7.50 -1.51 6.55
CA CYS A 119 8.49 -0.78 7.32
C CYS A 119 8.03 0.67 7.48
N MET A 120 7.54 1.01 8.67
CA MET A 120 7.04 2.36 8.99
C MET A 120 8.21 3.28 9.34
N VAL A 121 8.42 4.33 8.55
CA VAL A 121 9.62 5.19 8.66
C VAL A 121 9.30 6.66 8.95
N ASN A 122 8.03 7.04 9.07
CA ASN A 122 7.62 8.36 9.56
C ASN A 122 7.03 8.27 10.99
N PRO A 123 7.80 8.63 12.05
CA PRO A 123 7.33 8.62 13.43
C PRO A 123 6.13 9.52 13.70
N GLU A 124 5.95 10.59 12.92
CA GLU A 124 4.86 11.55 13.09
C GLU A 124 3.54 11.07 12.46
N SER A 125 3.56 9.96 11.72
CA SER A 125 2.36 9.45 11.06
C SER A 125 1.43 8.73 12.04
N LYS A 126 0.12 8.84 11.80
CA LYS A 126 -0.88 8.07 12.54
C LYS A 126 -0.62 6.57 12.47
N ALA A 127 -0.22 6.06 11.29
CA ALA A 127 0.05 4.64 11.08
C ALA A 127 1.18 4.14 11.98
N PHE A 128 2.29 4.87 12.04
CA PHE A 128 3.42 4.53 12.90
C PHE A 128 3.03 4.45 14.38
N GLN A 129 2.24 5.41 14.87
CA GLN A 129 1.76 5.44 16.24
C GLN A 129 0.75 4.32 16.51
N TYR A 130 -0.20 4.10 15.60
CA TYR A 130 -1.23 3.08 15.70
C TYR A 130 -0.66 1.67 15.77
N THR A 131 0.43 1.42 15.03
CA THR A 131 1.09 0.11 15.00
C THR A 131 2.19 -0.05 16.03
N HIS A 132 2.35 0.88 16.98
CA HIS A 132 3.45 0.88 17.98
C HIS A 132 4.82 0.59 17.33
N SER A 133 5.10 1.28 16.22
CA SER A 133 6.34 1.10 15.47
C SER A 133 7.53 1.76 16.16
N THR A 134 8.72 1.20 15.93
CA THR A 134 9.98 1.73 16.45
C THR A 134 10.73 2.49 15.36
N SER A 135 11.32 3.63 15.73
CA SER A 135 12.17 4.40 14.83
C SER A 135 13.42 3.61 14.48
N LEU A 136 13.80 3.68 13.21
CA LEU A 136 14.87 2.87 12.64
C LEU A 136 16.00 3.75 12.11
N LYS A 137 17.21 3.20 12.08
CA LYS A 137 18.26 3.70 11.20
C LYS A 137 18.13 3.05 9.83
N ASP A 138 18.76 3.65 8.83
CA ASP A 138 18.81 3.10 7.47
C ASP A 138 19.29 1.64 7.42
N GLU A 139 20.27 1.28 8.26
CA GLU A 139 20.79 -0.09 8.33
C GLU A 139 19.73 -1.10 8.78
N ASP A 140 18.84 -0.70 9.69
CA ASP A 140 17.74 -1.52 10.17
C ASP A 140 16.66 -1.69 9.07
N VAL A 141 16.33 -0.60 8.35
CA VAL A 141 15.38 -0.65 7.22
C VAL A 141 15.89 -1.62 6.14
N ILE A 142 17.17 -1.54 5.81
CA ILE A 142 17.82 -2.43 4.85
C ILE A 142 17.80 -3.87 5.35
N ALA A 143 18.04 -4.12 6.63
CA ALA A 143 17.96 -5.45 7.21
C ALA A 143 16.53 -6.02 7.13
N TYR A 144 15.50 -5.23 7.42
CA TYR A 144 14.10 -5.64 7.27
C TYR A 144 13.74 -5.98 5.82
N ALA A 145 14.25 -5.23 4.85
CA ALA A 145 14.09 -5.56 3.43
C ALA A 145 14.70 -6.93 3.11
N GLN A 146 15.91 -7.20 3.61
CA GLN A 146 16.57 -8.51 3.45
C GLN A 146 15.81 -9.64 4.15
N MET A 147 15.26 -9.41 5.34
CA MET A 147 14.41 -10.40 6.03
C MET A 147 13.16 -10.72 5.20
N THR A 148 12.50 -9.68 4.68
CA THR A 148 11.30 -9.80 3.85
C THR A 148 11.55 -10.68 2.64
N GLU A 149 12.68 -10.49 1.95
CA GLU A 149 13.01 -11.30 0.78
C GLU A 149 13.57 -12.68 1.15
N LYS A 150 14.62 -12.74 1.97
CA LYS A 150 15.43 -13.96 2.15
C LYS A 150 14.83 -14.94 3.15
N MET A 151 14.09 -14.43 4.14
CA MET A 151 13.53 -15.25 5.22
C MET A 151 12.04 -15.50 4.99
N PHE A 152 11.25 -14.43 4.88
CA PHE A 152 9.80 -14.53 4.76
C PHE A 152 9.33 -14.79 3.32
N ARG A 153 10.12 -14.34 2.33
CA ARG A 153 9.81 -14.42 0.90
C ARG A 153 8.46 -13.77 0.57
N PHE A 154 8.16 -12.65 1.21
CA PHE A 154 6.96 -11.89 0.88
C PHE A 154 7.10 -11.29 -0.53
N PRO A 155 5.99 -11.20 -1.29
CA PRO A 155 6.00 -10.61 -2.62
C PRO A 155 6.31 -9.11 -2.58
N PHE A 156 6.01 -8.43 -1.47
CA PHE A 156 6.21 -7.00 -1.32
C PHE A 156 7.01 -6.63 -0.07
N PHE A 157 7.88 -5.63 -0.23
CA PHE A 157 8.42 -4.83 0.88
C PHE A 157 7.93 -3.40 0.71
N TYR A 158 7.13 -2.93 1.68
CA TYR A 158 6.52 -1.60 1.63
C TYR A 158 7.27 -0.66 2.57
N LEU A 159 7.91 0.36 1.98
CA LEU A 159 8.57 1.45 2.70
C LEU A 159 7.58 2.62 2.87
N GLU A 160 7.04 2.78 4.07
CA GLU A 160 5.90 3.67 4.37
C GLU A 160 6.33 4.95 5.10
N TYR A 161 6.29 6.06 4.36
CA TYR A 161 6.59 7.43 4.79
C TYR A 161 5.34 8.29 5.00
N SER A 162 4.14 7.70 5.10
CA SER A 162 2.83 8.36 5.19
C SER A 162 2.87 9.79 5.73
N GLY A 163 2.48 10.76 4.89
CA GLY A 163 2.47 12.19 5.24
C GLY A 163 3.77 12.95 4.99
N THR A 164 4.91 12.30 4.72
CA THR A 164 6.17 12.97 4.37
C THR A 164 6.84 12.34 3.15
N TYR A 165 7.73 13.09 2.49
CA TYR A 165 8.53 12.59 1.38
C TYR A 165 9.84 12.00 1.92
N GLY A 166 10.11 10.73 1.61
CA GLY A 166 11.28 10.00 2.07
C GLY A 166 12.58 10.40 1.36
N ASP A 167 13.71 9.85 1.83
CA ASP A 167 15.02 10.03 1.18
C ASP A 167 15.17 9.04 0.01
N PRO A 168 15.25 9.50 -1.25
CA PRO A 168 15.44 8.62 -2.41
C PRO A 168 16.68 7.71 -2.30
N LYS A 169 17.73 8.15 -1.61
CA LYS A 169 18.94 7.33 -1.44
C LYS A 169 18.69 6.10 -0.57
N LEU A 170 17.80 6.19 0.41
CA LEU A 170 17.42 5.02 1.19
C LEU A 170 16.60 4.05 0.34
N VAL A 171 15.66 4.57 -0.47
CA VAL A 171 14.87 3.75 -1.41
C VAL A 171 15.77 3.00 -2.38
N GLU A 172 16.77 3.67 -2.97
CA GLU A 172 17.78 3.05 -3.84
C GLU A 172 18.54 1.92 -3.12
N ARG A 173 19.05 2.18 -1.91
CA ARG A 173 19.80 1.19 -1.12
C ARG A 173 18.95 -0.02 -0.73
N VAL A 174 17.66 0.18 -0.46
CA VAL A 174 16.70 -0.89 -0.21
C VAL A 174 16.49 -1.70 -1.49
N LYS A 175 16.23 -1.06 -2.63
CA LYS A 175 16.04 -1.75 -3.92
C LYS A 175 17.23 -2.64 -4.27
N GLN A 176 18.46 -2.20 -4.01
CA GLN A 176 19.67 -2.99 -4.24
C GLN A 176 19.74 -4.30 -3.42
N LYS A 177 18.88 -4.48 -2.41
CA LYS A 177 18.78 -5.72 -1.61
C LYS A 177 17.64 -6.63 -2.04
N LEU A 178 16.79 -6.19 -2.96
CA LEU A 178 15.58 -6.88 -3.40
C LEU A 178 15.70 -7.25 -4.88
N ASP A 179 15.55 -8.54 -5.17
CA ASP A 179 15.57 -9.14 -6.50
C ASP A 179 14.17 -9.66 -6.89
N GLN A 180 13.55 -10.48 -6.03
CA GLN A 180 12.24 -11.10 -6.29
C GLN A 180 11.09 -10.34 -5.62
N THR A 181 11.34 -9.81 -4.42
CA THR A 181 10.37 -8.99 -3.70
C THR A 181 10.27 -7.61 -4.35
N LEU A 182 9.06 -7.16 -4.66
CA LEU A 182 8.81 -5.84 -5.23
C LEU A 182 8.85 -4.78 -4.13
N LEU A 183 9.58 -3.70 -4.39
CA LEU A 183 9.67 -2.54 -3.53
C LEU A 183 8.49 -1.61 -3.78
N ILE A 184 7.64 -1.45 -2.77
CA ILE A 184 6.59 -0.44 -2.75
C ILE A 184 7.09 0.77 -1.96
N TYR A 185 6.96 1.96 -2.53
CA TYR A 185 7.20 3.23 -1.84
C TYR A 185 5.88 3.98 -1.69
N GLY A 186 5.53 4.35 -0.45
CA GLY A 186 4.40 5.22 -0.15
C GLY A 186 4.81 6.39 0.74
N GLY A 187 4.36 7.59 0.41
CA GLY A 187 4.54 8.78 1.26
C GLY A 187 4.97 10.03 0.49
N GLY A 188 4.28 11.15 0.76
CA GLY A 188 4.71 12.48 0.35
C GLY A 188 4.78 12.76 -1.15
N ILE A 189 4.23 11.89 -2.00
CA ILE A 189 4.13 12.14 -3.44
C ILE A 189 2.91 13.01 -3.70
N TYR A 190 3.15 14.27 -4.03
CA TYR A 190 2.12 15.25 -4.39
C TYR A 190 2.25 15.76 -5.83
N LYS A 191 3.38 15.49 -6.50
CA LYS A 191 3.67 16.02 -7.83
C LYS A 191 4.37 14.97 -8.69
N ALA A 192 4.19 15.09 -10.01
CA ALA A 192 4.81 14.24 -11.02
C ALA A 192 6.34 14.07 -10.84
N LYS A 193 7.06 15.14 -10.45
CA LYS A 193 8.51 15.08 -10.22
C LYS A 193 8.87 14.08 -9.11
N GLN A 194 8.11 14.06 -8.02
CA GLN A 194 8.35 13.17 -6.88
C GLN A 194 8.04 11.72 -7.25
N ALA A 195 6.90 11.49 -7.93
CA ALA A 195 6.55 10.16 -8.45
C ALA A 195 7.65 9.61 -9.36
N LYS A 196 8.13 10.43 -10.30
CA LYS A 196 9.20 10.07 -11.24
C LYS A 196 10.53 9.79 -10.55
N GLU A 197 10.89 10.53 -9.50
CA GLU A 197 12.13 10.32 -8.75
C GLU A 197 12.08 9.00 -7.98
N MET A 198 11.00 8.73 -7.24
CA MET A 198 10.87 7.49 -6.47
C MET A 198 10.74 6.26 -7.37
N ALA A 199 10.06 6.37 -8.51
CA ALA A 199 9.93 5.28 -9.49
C ALA A 199 11.23 4.93 -10.24
N GLN A 200 12.33 5.66 -10.03
CA GLN A 200 13.66 5.19 -10.48
C GLN A 200 14.18 4.03 -9.63
N PHE A 201 13.65 3.88 -8.42
CA PHE A 201 14.15 2.93 -7.42
C PHE A 201 13.06 1.98 -6.92
N ALA A 202 11.88 2.48 -6.59
CA ALA A 202 10.73 1.67 -6.22
C ALA A 202 10.14 1.01 -7.46
N ASP A 203 9.72 -0.25 -7.33
CA ASP A 203 8.99 -0.93 -8.40
C ASP A 203 7.59 -0.32 -8.54
N ILE A 204 6.93 -0.05 -7.40
CA ILE A 204 5.59 0.52 -7.32
C ILE A 204 5.62 1.79 -6.45
N VAL A 205 5.09 2.91 -6.96
CA VAL A 205 4.82 4.10 -6.16
C VAL A 205 3.35 4.21 -5.78
N VAL A 206 3.09 4.56 -4.52
CA VAL A 206 1.75 4.75 -3.96
C VAL A 206 1.45 6.23 -3.79
N VAL A 207 0.33 6.68 -4.37
CA VAL A 207 -0.16 8.05 -4.22
C VAL A 207 -1.51 8.02 -3.48
N GLY A 208 -1.58 8.66 -2.32
CA GLY A 208 -2.77 8.68 -1.47
C GLY A 208 -3.27 10.10 -1.20
N ASN A 209 -2.73 10.76 -0.19
CA ASN A 209 -3.20 12.08 0.28
C ASN A 209 -3.36 13.15 -0.82
N ALA A 210 -2.50 13.14 -1.84
CA ALA A 210 -2.58 14.06 -2.97
C ALA A 210 -3.93 14.01 -3.72
N ILE A 211 -4.64 12.87 -3.72
CA ILE A 211 -5.96 12.71 -4.33
C ILE A 211 -6.96 13.71 -3.72
N TYR A 212 -6.89 13.89 -2.40
CA TYR A 212 -7.83 14.71 -1.62
C TYR A 212 -7.40 16.18 -1.55
N GLU A 213 -6.10 16.46 -1.70
CA GLU A 213 -5.56 17.83 -1.59
C GLU A 213 -5.46 18.54 -2.94
N ASP A 214 -5.00 17.85 -3.98
CA ASP A 214 -4.83 18.39 -5.34
C ASP A 214 -4.90 17.26 -6.37
N LEU A 215 -6.13 16.90 -6.73
CA LEU A 215 -6.42 15.84 -7.70
C LEU A 215 -5.69 16.06 -9.04
N SER A 216 -5.55 17.31 -9.50
CA SER A 216 -4.90 17.60 -10.79
C SER A 216 -3.43 17.21 -10.77
N ASN A 217 -2.72 17.48 -9.68
CA ASN A 217 -1.34 17.05 -9.54
C ASN A 217 -1.20 15.55 -9.22
N ALA A 218 -2.14 14.98 -8.47
CA ALA A 218 -2.21 13.52 -8.27
C ALA A 218 -2.34 12.78 -9.60
N LEU A 219 -3.25 13.17 -10.49
CA LEU A 219 -3.42 12.50 -11.80
C LEU A 219 -2.17 12.57 -12.69
N LYS A 220 -1.31 13.58 -12.53
CA LYS A 220 -0.06 13.69 -13.29
C LYS A 220 1.00 12.67 -12.84
N THR A 221 0.88 12.06 -11.66
CA THR A 221 1.87 11.08 -11.17
C THR A 221 1.83 9.79 -11.97
N VAL A 222 0.65 9.38 -12.45
CA VAL A 222 0.48 8.20 -13.30
C VAL A 222 1.33 8.33 -14.58
N LYS A 223 1.13 9.43 -15.31
CA LYS A 223 1.88 9.70 -16.56
C LYS A 223 3.39 9.90 -16.32
N ALA A 224 3.78 10.26 -15.10
CA ALA A 224 5.18 10.49 -14.77
C ALA A 224 6.00 9.19 -14.70
N VAL A 225 5.34 8.05 -14.45
CA VAL A 225 5.97 6.75 -14.24
C VAL A 225 5.63 5.72 -15.33
N LYS A 226 4.50 5.87 -16.03
CA LYS A 226 4.00 4.91 -17.03
C LYS A 226 4.27 5.29 -18.50
N ASN A 227 5.49 5.74 -18.83
CA ASN A 227 5.83 6.15 -20.21
C ASN A 227 5.43 5.11 -21.27
#